data_AF-A0A4Q7XV91-F1
#
_entry.id   AF-A0A4Q7XV91-F1
#
_cell.length_a   1.000
_cell.length_b   1.000
_cell.length_c   1.000
_cell.angle_alpha   90.00
_cell.angle_beta   90.00
_cell.angle_gamma   90.00
#
_symmetry.space_group_name_H-M   'P 1'
#
loop_
_entity.id
_entity.type
_entity.pdbx_description
1 polymer ?
#
loop_
_entity_poly.entity_id
_entity_poly.type
_entity_poly.pdbx_seq_one_letter_code
_entity_poly.pdbx_strand_id
1 'polypeptide(L)'
;MSHDTVTALYAANGQAEAPLTVPQIAAGTARLLGSDWSARVRRYGTESELTGPDDLSFLFAVDEDDLLCVWYGDGVTDLPEEPEFPEGADEFSAGFCMEAAYPGDYSELAAKAIRVATGRP
;
A
#
# COMPACT_ATOMS: atom_id res chain seq x y z
N MET A 1 -3.83 7.44 20.59
CA MET A 1 -2.72 7.24 19.65
C MET A 1 -1.66 8.30 19.98
N SER A 2 -0.55 7.91 20.60
CA SER A 2 0.53 8.87 20.89
C SER A 2 1.36 9.09 19.62
N HIS A 3 1.99 10.25 19.55
CA HIS A 3 2.89 10.68 18.47
C HIS A 3 4.11 9.75 18.27
N ASP A 4 4.32 8.82 19.19
CA ASP A 4 5.53 8.01 19.29
C ASP A 4 5.51 6.76 18.42
N THR A 5 4.34 6.16 18.16
CA THR A 5 4.22 4.97 17.29
C THR A 5 4.49 5.33 15.83
N VAL A 6 3.98 6.48 15.37
CA VAL A 6 4.30 7.01 14.04
C VAL A 6 5.81 7.22 13.91
N THR A 7 6.52 7.55 15.00
CA THR A 7 7.98 7.77 15.01
C THR A 7 8.79 6.47 15.16
N ALA A 8 8.18 5.34 15.53
CA ALA A 8 8.91 4.07 15.71
C ALA A 8 9.23 3.39 14.36
N LEU A 9 8.34 3.49 13.37
CA LEU A 9 8.67 3.24 11.96
C LEU A 9 9.78 4.19 11.44
N TYR A 10 10.10 5.29 12.14
CA TYR A 10 11.04 6.32 11.67
C TYR A 10 12.51 6.10 12.02
N ALA A 11 12.87 5.23 12.98
CA ALA A 11 14.22 5.28 13.57
C ALA A 11 15.08 4.01 13.42
N ALA A 12 14.54 2.89 12.93
CA ALA A 12 15.18 1.59 13.16
C ALA A 12 16.39 1.22 12.26
N ASN A 13 16.68 1.93 11.15
CA ASN A 13 17.55 1.37 10.11
C ASN A 13 18.83 2.13 9.72
N GLY A 14 19.45 2.91 10.63
CA GLY A 14 20.92 3.13 10.65
C GLY A 14 21.67 3.62 9.39
N GLN A 15 20.96 4.04 8.34
CA GLN A 15 21.45 4.61 7.09
C GLN A 15 20.49 5.74 6.74
N ALA A 16 21.03 6.93 6.47
CA ALA A 16 20.30 8.19 6.42
C ALA A 16 19.45 8.36 5.14
N GLU A 17 18.40 7.56 5.01
CA GLU A 17 17.25 7.88 4.15
C GLU A 17 16.02 7.97 5.04
N ALA A 18 15.30 9.09 4.96
CA ALA A 18 14.09 9.26 5.73
C ALA A 18 13.10 8.12 5.41
N PRO A 19 12.38 7.57 6.40
CA PRO A 19 11.39 6.53 6.19
C PRO A 19 10.38 6.97 5.12
N LEU A 20 10.02 6.07 4.21
CA LEU A 20 8.97 6.35 3.23
C LEU A 20 7.64 6.49 3.94
N THR A 21 6.96 7.61 3.70
CA THR A 21 5.61 7.88 4.19
C THR A 21 4.56 7.15 3.34
N VAL A 22 3.39 6.87 3.92
CA VAL A 22 2.24 6.28 3.20
C VAL A 22 1.95 6.99 1.86
N PRO A 23 1.93 8.35 1.79
CA PRO A 23 1.85 9.08 0.54
C PRO A 23 2.95 8.79 -0.49
N GLN A 24 4.20 8.68 -0.05
CA GLN A 24 5.31 8.38 -0.95
C GLN A 24 5.20 6.96 -1.50
N ILE A 25 4.78 6.01 -0.66
CA ILE A 25 4.56 4.63 -1.06
C ILE A 25 3.43 4.56 -2.09
N ALA A 26 2.26 5.12 -1.81
CA ALA A 26 1.13 5.13 -2.74
C ALA A 26 1.49 5.82 -4.08
N ALA A 27 2.26 6.93 -4.04
CA ALA A 27 2.73 7.59 -5.25
C ALA A 27 3.76 6.77 -6.04
N GLY A 28 4.64 6.04 -5.34
CA GLY A 28 5.57 5.09 -5.95
C GLY A 28 4.83 3.94 -6.61
N THR A 29 3.85 3.37 -5.93
CA THR A 29 2.97 2.31 -6.45
C THR A 29 2.21 2.77 -7.69
N ALA A 30 1.60 3.95 -7.68
CA ALA A 30 0.92 4.51 -8.85
C ALA A 30 1.84 4.60 -10.08
N ARG A 31 3.06 5.11 -9.89
CA ARG A 31 4.06 5.21 -10.97
C ARG A 31 4.45 3.85 -11.54
N LEU A 32 4.53 2.83 -10.70
CA LEU A 32 4.87 1.47 -11.11
C LEU A 32 3.72 0.75 -11.81
N LEU A 33 2.47 1.05 -11.46
CA LEU A 33 1.27 0.49 -12.10
C LEU A 33 0.95 1.15 -13.45
N GLY A 34 1.35 2.41 -13.65
CA GLY A 34 1.28 3.09 -14.96
C GLY A 34 0.43 4.35 -14.96
N SER A 35 0.24 4.94 -16.15
CA SER A 35 -0.37 6.27 -16.31
C SER A 35 -1.84 6.37 -15.91
N ASP A 36 -2.55 5.25 -15.88
CA ASP A 36 -3.96 5.20 -15.52
C ASP A 36 -4.18 5.18 -14.00
N TRP A 37 -3.08 5.14 -13.24
CA TRP A 37 -3.09 5.10 -11.79
C TRP A 37 -2.65 6.44 -11.21
N SER A 38 -3.34 6.87 -10.16
CA SER A 38 -3.03 8.10 -9.45
C SER A 38 -3.17 7.91 -7.95
N ALA A 39 -2.32 8.58 -7.18
CA ALA A 39 -2.37 8.56 -5.73
C ALA A 39 -2.74 9.95 -5.18
N ARG A 40 -3.59 9.96 -4.15
CA ARG A 40 -4.04 11.16 -3.47
C ARG A 40 -3.84 11.02 -1.96
N VAL A 41 -3.19 12.01 -1.37
CA VAL A 41 -3.04 12.10 0.08
C VAL A 41 -4.39 12.27 0.76
N ARG A 42 -4.64 11.46 1.79
CA ARG A 42 -5.80 11.53 2.68
C ARG A 42 -5.34 11.81 4.12
N ARG A 43 -6.30 12.02 5.01
CA ARG A 43 -6.15 12.18 6.47
C ARG A 43 -4.77 12.66 6.96
N TYR A 44 -4.40 13.89 6.62
CA TYR A 44 -3.15 14.53 7.07
C TYR A 44 -1.85 13.76 6.73
N GLY A 45 -1.85 12.90 5.70
CA GLY A 45 -0.66 12.16 5.27
C GLY A 45 -0.45 10.81 5.93
N THR A 46 -1.36 10.36 6.80
CA THR A 46 -1.32 9.01 7.38
C THR A 46 -2.02 7.97 6.50
N GLU A 47 -2.81 8.44 5.54
CA GLU A 47 -3.57 7.62 4.60
C GLU A 47 -3.32 8.14 3.17
N SER A 48 -3.37 7.25 2.19
CA SER A 48 -3.43 7.62 0.78
C SER A 48 -4.40 6.76 0.01
N GLU A 49 -5.16 7.40 -0.86
CA GLU A 49 -6.06 6.74 -1.79
C GLU A 49 -5.34 6.55 -3.12
N LEU A 50 -5.34 5.34 -3.65
CA LEU A 50 -4.86 5.00 -4.98
C LEU A 50 -6.08 4.70 -5.86
N THR A 51 -6.21 5.39 -6.99
CA THR A 51 -7.30 5.21 -7.93
C THR A 51 -6.74 4.78 -9.28
N GLY A 52 -7.35 3.76 -9.87
CA GLY A 52 -6.96 3.17 -11.15
C GLY A 52 -8.10 3.14 -12.17
N PRO A 53 -7.97 2.33 -13.23
CA PRO A 53 -9.01 2.16 -14.24
C PRO A 53 -10.28 1.50 -13.67
N ASP A 54 -11.40 1.68 -14.37
CA ASP A 54 -12.70 1.07 -14.04
C ASP A 54 -13.17 1.33 -12.60
N ASP A 55 -12.92 2.55 -12.10
CA ASP A 55 -13.25 2.99 -10.75
C ASP A 55 -12.60 2.16 -9.62
N LEU A 56 -11.55 1.38 -9.93
CA LEU A 56 -10.76 0.69 -8.93
C LEU A 56 -10.14 1.69 -7.96
N SER A 57 -10.32 1.46 -6.67
CA SER A 57 -9.73 2.29 -5.63
C SER A 57 -9.17 1.43 -4.51
N PHE A 58 -8.10 1.92 -3.89
CA PHE A 58 -7.43 1.27 -2.77
C PHE A 58 -7.04 2.32 -1.73
N LEU A 59 -7.16 1.97 -0.45
CA LEU A 59 -6.72 2.82 0.64
C LEU A 59 -5.44 2.25 1.23
N PHE A 60 -4.39 3.06 1.33
CA PHE A 60 -3.13 2.75 2.00
C PHE A 60 -3.15 3.39 3.38
N ALA A 61 -2.86 2.61 4.42
CA ALA A 61 -2.62 3.11 5.78
C ALA A 61 -1.85 2.08 6.61
N VAL A 62 -1.26 2.54 7.70
CA VAL A 62 -0.63 1.66 8.69
C VAL A 62 -1.70 1.19 9.68
N ASP A 63 -1.73 -0.09 9.97
CA ASP A 63 -2.66 -0.68 10.95
C ASP A 63 -2.15 -0.52 12.40
N GLU A 64 -2.78 -1.23 13.34
CA GLU A 64 -2.42 -1.19 14.75
C GLU A 64 -1.17 -2.01 15.12
N ASP A 65 -0.72 -2.89 14.22
CA ASP A 65 0.49 -3.72 14.35
C ASP A 65 1.68 -3.12 13.58
N ASP A 66 1.59 -1.85 13.18
CA ASP A 66 2.59 -1.11 12.39
C ASP A 66 2.86 -1.70 10.99
N LEU A 67 1.91 -2.46 10.44
CA LEU A 67 1.98 -2.99 9.08
C LEU A 67 1.33 -2.05 8.07
N LEU A 68 1.90 -1.95 6.88
CA LEU A 68 1.26 -1.22 5.79
C LEU A 68 0.17 -2.09 5.15
N CYS A 69 -1.08 -1.69 5.31
CA CYS A 69 -2.22 -2.35 4.72
C CYS A 69 -2.83 -1.56 3.57
N VAL A 70 -3.35 -2.31 2.60
CA VAL A 70 -4.02 -1.82 1.42
C VAL A 70 -5.43 -2.41 1.40
N TRP A 71 -6.43 -1.58 1.66
CA TRP A 71 -7.84 -1.98 1.60
C TRP A 71 -8.40 -1.75 0.21
N TYR A 72 -9.25 -2.67 -0.27
CA TYR A 72 -10.09 -2.44 -1.44
C TYR A 72 -11.10 -1.34 -1.14
N GLY A 73 -11.23 -0.40 -2.07
CA GLY A 73 -12.23 0.65 -1.98
C GLY A 73 -13.64 0.14 -2.27
N ASP A 74 -14.63 0.94 -1.86
CA ASP A 74 -16.03 0.63 -2.11
C ASP A 74 -16.30 0.55 -3.62
N GLY A 75 -16.85 -0.58 -4.08
CA GLY A 75 -17.19 -0.79 -5.49
C GLY A 75 -16.14 -1.55 -6.30
N VAL A 76 -15.02 -1.96 -5.70
CA VAL A 76 -14.14 -2.95 -6.31
C VAL A 76 -14.88 -4.29 -6.39
N THR A 77 -15.31 -4.65 -7.59
CA THR A 77 -15.96 -5.94 -7.92
C THR A 77 -15.12 -6.70 -8.94
N ASP A 78 -15.43 -7.98 -9.15
CA ASP A 78 -14.76 -8.82 -10.15
C ASP A 78 -13.26 -9.07 -9.90
N LEU A 79 -12.87 -9.14 -8.62
CA LEU A 79 -11.53 -9.61 -8.25
C LEU A 79 -11.41 -11.12 -8.54
N PRO A 80 -10.19 -11.63 -8.82
CA PRO A 80 -9.93 -13.07 -8.86
C PRO A 80 -10.39 -13.74 -7.55
N GLU A 81 -10.93 -14.95 -7.64
CA GLU A 81 -11.44 -15.68 -6.46
C GLU A 81 -10.32 -16.09 -5.48
N GLU A 82 -9.14 -16.42 -6.00
CA GLU A 82 -7.97 -16.86 -5.23
C GLU A 82 -6.69 -16.23 -5.82
N PRO A 83 -6.40 -14.95 -5.53
CA PRO A 83 -5.18 -14.29 -5.97
C PRO A 83 -3.94 -14.87 -5.27
N GLU A 84 -2.90 -15.23 -6.03
CA GLU A 84 -1.60 -15.65 -5.47
C GLU A 84 -0.72 -14.43 -5.17
N PHE A 85 -0.81 -13.90 -3.95
CA PHE A 85 -0.02 -12.74 -3.52
C PHE A 85 1.49 -13.03 -3.47
N PRO A 86 2.34 -12.02 -3.76
CA PRO A 86 3.79 -12.14 -3.61
C PRO A 86 4.19 -12.35 -2.14
N GLU A 87 5.34 -12.98 -1.93
CA GLU A 87 5.94 -13.10 -0.58
C GLU A 87 6.06 -11.73 0.09
N GLY A 88 5.64 -11.66 1.36
CA GLY A 88 5.56 -10.43 2.14
C GLY A 88 4.25 -9.66 1.99
N ALA A 89 3.28 -10.15 1.22
CA ALA A 89 1.92 -9.63 1.20
C ALA A 89 0.91 -10.72 1.61
N ASP A 90 0.22 -10.48 2.73
CA ASP A 90 -0.77 -11.40 3.28
C ASP A 90 -2.18 -10.86 3.05
N GLU A 91 -3.03 -11.68 2.43
CA GLU A 91 -4.42 -11.36 2.13
C GLU A 91 -5.30 -11.37 3.37
N PHE A 92 -6.29 -10.47 3.40
CA PHE A 92 -7.43 -10.55 4.30
C PHE A 92 -8.72 -10.17 3.56
N SER A 93 -9.88 -10.32 4.22
CA SER A 93 -11.20 -10.23 3.56
C SER A 93 -11.53 -8.90 2.86
N ALA A 94 -10.75 -7.84 3.07
CA ALA A 94 -10.99 -6.53 2.49
C ALA A 94 -9.72 -5.91 1.89
N GLY A 95 -8.67 -6.70 1.65
CA GLY A 95 -7.40 -6.17 1.17
C GLY A 95 -6.21 -7.09 1.45
N PHE A 96 -5.04 -6.49 1.62
CA PHE A 96 -3.82 -7.20 2.00
C PHE A 96 -2.91 -6.30 2.85
N CYS A 97 -2.12 -6.90 3.74
CA CYS A 97 -1.11 -6.21 4.53
C CYS A 97 0.28 -6.64 4.08
N MET A 98 1.27 -5.78 4.23
CA MET A 98 2.63 -6.03 3.78
C MET A 98 3.62 -5.97 4.92
N GLU A 99 4.48 -6.98 4.96
CA GLU A 99 5.70 -7.02 5.76
C GLU A 99 6.89 -6.93 4.80
N ALA A 100 7.44 -5.74 4.61
CA ALA A 100 8.58 -5.55 3.73
C ALA A 100 9.91 -5.60 4.51
N ALA A 101 10.89 -6.31 3.97
CA ALA A 101 12.24 -6.36 4.54
C ALA A 101 12.91 -4.97 4.59
N TYR A 102 12.59 -4.07 3.65
CA TYR A 102 13.05 -2.69 3.61
C TYR A 102 11.93 -1.70 3.24
N PRO A 103 11.95 -0.45 3.79
CA PRO A 103 10.95 0.56 3.46
C PRO A 103 10.82 0.89 1.97
N GLY A 104 11.91 0.82 1.20
CA GLY A 104 11.89 1.04 -0.26
C GLY A 104 11.08 0.02 -1.04
N ASP A 105 10.94 -1.20 -0.51
CA ASP A 105 10.31 -2.32 -1.21
C ASP A 105 8.78 -2.24 -1.21
N TYR A 106 8.19 -1.44 -0.32
CA TYR A 106 6.72 -1.32 -0.20
C TYR A 106 6.04 -0.89 -1.49
N SER A 107 6.64 0.03 -2.27
CA SER A 107 6.00 0.51 -3.50
C SER A 107 5.94 -0.58 -4.57
N GLU A 108 7.02 -1.36 -4.69
CA GLU A 108 7.11 -2.47 -5.64
C GLU A 108 6.24 -3.65 -5.23
N LEU A 109 6.27 -4.00 -3.94
CA LEU A 109 5.45 -5.06 -3.37
C LEU A 109 3.96 -4.73 -3.53
N ALA A 110 3.54 -3.52 -3.18
CA ALA A 110 2.16 -3.07 -3.36
C ALA A 110 1.75 -3.09 -4.83
N ALA A 111 2.61 -2.67 -5.76
CA ALA A 111 2.30 -2.71 -7.19
C ALA A 111 2.12 -4.16 -7.68
N LYS A 112 2.97 -5.10 -7.25
CA LYS A 112 2.83 -6.53 -7.57
C LYS A 112 1.54 -7.11 -6.97
N ALA A 113 1.27 -6.82 -5.70
CA ALA A 113 0.08 -7.27 -5.00
C ALA A 113 -1.21 -6.75 -5.68
N ILE A 114 -1.27 -5.48 -6.06
CA ILE A 114 -2.43 -4.90 -6.76
C ILE A 114 -2.65 -5.54 -8.13
N ARG A 115 -1.58 -5.82 -8.88
CA ARG A 115 -1.66 -6.53 -10.17
C ARG A 115 -2.29 -7.90 -10.02
N VAL A 116 -1.83 -8.68 -9.04
CA VAL A 116 -2.40 -9.99 -8.72
C VAL A 116 -3.85 -9.83 -8.27
N ALA A 117 -4.11 -8.96 -7.31
CA ALA A 117 -5.44 -8.72 -6.76
C ALA A 117 -6.46 -8.30 -7.82
N THR A 118 -6.03 -7.63 -8.88
CA THR A 118 -6.92 -7.16 -9.96
C THR A 118 -6.86 -8.02 -11.22
N GLY A 119 -5.95 -8.99 -11.30
CA GLY A 119 -5.66 -9.77 -12.51
C GLY A 119 -5.12 -8.92 -13.66
N ARG A 120 -4.53 -7.75 -13.39
CA ARG A 120 -4.09 -6.76 -14.39
C ARG A 120 -2.57 -6.54 -14.35
N PRO A 121 -1.95 -6.19 -15.49
CA PRO A 121 -0.51 -5.93 -15.58
C PRO A 121 -0.10 -4.58 -14.98
#